data_AF-A0AAE8SUB1-F1
#
_entry.id   AF-A0AAE8SUB1-F1
#
_cell.length_a   1.000
_cell.length_b   1.000
_cell.length_c   1.000
_cell.angle_alpha   90.00
_cell.angle_beta   90.00
_cell.angle_gamma   90.00
#
_symmetry.space_group_name_H-M   'P 1'
#
loop_
_entity.id
_entity.type
_entity.pdbx_description
1 polymer ?
#
loop_
_entity_poly.entity_id
_entity_poly.type
_entity_poly.pdbx_seq_one_letter_code
_entity_poly.pdbx_strand_id
1 'polypeptide(L)'
;MPSFYSVAAVAVLASVVAAQQPQCEVIGYDSGTILAYLIHEDPALADRLACGGVCAADELCKAFAYGDGRCLLYQDALEGNVYSIETSPYTFNDLSCVAGEVEVPETPVEGEEPPAEGEAPVEETPVEGEPEGGA
;
A
#
# COMPACT_ATOMS: atom_id res chain seq x y z
N MET A 1 10.03 -61.01 31.76
CA MET A 1 9.18 -59.87 31.35
C MET A 1 10.09 -58.65 31.39
N PRO A 2 10.53 -58.11 30.23
CA PRO A 2 10.08 -56.75 29.89
C PRO A 2 9.87 -56.55 28.37
N SER A 3 8.84 -55.77 28.04
CA SER A 3 8.91 -54.46 27.38
C SER A 3 8.83 -54.50 25.87
N PHE A 4 7.60 -54.39 25.38
CA PHE A 4 7.29 -53.93 24.04
C PHE A 4 7.33 -52.39 24.05
N TYR A 5 8.37 -51.80 23.47
CA TYR A 5 8.39 -50.36 23.17
C TYR A 5 7.54 -50.12 21.92
N SER A 6 6.32 -49.62 22.10
CA SER A 6 5.52 -49.06 21.01
C SER A 6 6.14 -47.73 20.59
N VAL A 7 6.72 -47.69 19.39
CA VAL A 7 7.09 -46.45 18.72
C VAL A 7 5.83 -45.92 18.03
N ALA A 8 5.23 -44.87 18.58
CA ALA A 8 4.14 -44.16 17.92
C ALA A 8 4.74 -43.26 16.82
N ALA A 9 4.40 -43.53 15.56
CA ALA A 9 4.74 -42.66 14.44
C ALA A 9 3.84 -41.42 14.46
N VAL A 10 4.40 -40.26 14.78
CA VAL A 10 3.70 -38.97 14.70
C VAL A 10 3.85 -38.44 13.28
N ALA A 11 2.77 -38.43 12.49
CA ALA A 11 2.73 -37.80 11.18
C ALA A 11 2.55 -36.28 11.37
N VAL A 12 3.56 -35.50 10.99
CA VAL A 12 3.50 -34.03 11.00
C VAL A 12 2.79 -33.57 9.73
N LEU A 13 1.59 -32.99 9.87
CA LEU A 13 0.88 -32.33 8.78
C LEU A 13 1.51 -30.94 8.57
N ALA A 14 2.30 -30.78 7.50
CA ALA A 14 2.78 -29.47 7.07
C ALA A 14 1.71 -28.81 6.19
N SER A 15 1.18 -27.68 6.64
CA SER A 15 0.26 -26.85 5.86
C SER A 15 1.04 -26.11 4.78
N VAL A 16 0.81 -26.45 3.50
CA VAL A 16 1.32 -25.65 2.38
C VAL A 16 0.43 -24.43 2.20
N VAL A 17 0.94 -23.24 2.54
CA VAL A 17 0.33 -21.97 2.14
C VAL A 17 0.74 -21.74 0.69
N ALA A 18 -0.21 -21.85 -0.25
CA ALA A 18 0.04 -21.47 -1.63
C ALA A 18 0.15 -19.95 -1.71
N ALA A 19 1.33 -19.43 -2.02
CA ALA A 19 1.51 -18.03 -2.36
C ALA A 19 0.96 -17.83 -3.78
N GLN A 20 -0.12 -17.07 -3.92
CA GLN A 20 -0.58 -16.63 -5.24
C GLN A 20 0.51 -15.73 -5.85
N GLN A 21 0.83 -15.98 -7.13
CA GLN A 21 1.80 -15.15 -7.84
C GLN A 21 1.12 -13.83 -8.23
N PRO A 22 1.78 -12.67 -8.02
CA PRO A 22 1.22 -11.40 -8.44
C PRO A 22 1.07 -11.36 -9.96
N GLN A 23 -0.03 -10.79 -10.43
CA GLN A 23 -0.30 -10.54 -11.84
C GLN A 23 0.27 -9.18 -12.23
N CYS A 24 1.35 -9.20 -12.99
CA CYS A 24 2.03 -8.00 -13.46
C CYS A 24 1.89 -7.89 -14.98
N GLU A 25 1.64 -6.67 -15.46
CA GLU A 25 1.56 -6.30 -16.88
C GLU A 25 0.56 -7.12 -17.71
N VAL A 26 -0.63 -7.41 -17.15
CA VAL A 26 -1.68 -8.14 -17.86
C VAL A 26 -2.46 -7.19 -18.76
N ILE A 27 -2.30 -7.33 -20.07
CA ILE A 27 -3.07 -6.55 -21.06
C ILE A 27 -4.47 -7.17 -21.20
N GLY A 28 -5.53 -6.40 -20.93
CA GLY A 28 -6.88 -6.94 -20.92
C GLY A 28 -7.97 -5.98 -20.48
N TYR A 29 -9.13 -6.51 -20.12
CA TYR A 29 -10.23 -5.74 -19.53
C TYR A 29 -10.58 -6.36 -18.18
N ASP A 30 -11.14 -5.57 -17.27
CA ASP A 30 -11.77 -6.16 -16.09
C ASP A 30 -12.97 -7.01 -16.52
N SER A 31 -13.26 -8.04 -15.73
CA SER A 31 -14.30 -9.03 -16.00
C SER A 31 -15.72 -8.47 -15.83
N GLY A 32 -15.85 -7.23 -15.35
CA GLY A 32 -17.10 -6.64 -14.90
C GLY A 32 -17.59 -7.13 -13.53
N THR A 33 -16.88 -8.07 -12.89
CA THR A 33 -17.24 -8.61 -11.56
C THR A 33 -16.66 -7.77 -10.43
N ILE A 34 -15.40 -7.37 -10.56
CA ILE A 34 -14.74 -6.42 -9.65
C ILE A 34 -14.38 -5.20 -10.48
N LEU A 35 -15.17 -4.15 -10.31
CA LEU A 35 -15.00 -2.89 -11.01
C LEU A 35 -13.97 -2.02 -10.32
N ALA A 36 -13.37 -1.12 -11.08
CA ALA A 36 -12.56 -0.05 -10.50
C ALA A 36 -13.46 0.80 -9.58
N TYR A 37 -13.02 1.04 -8.35
CA TYR A 37 -13.76 1.88 -7.41
C TYR A 37 -13.42 3.37 -7.59
N LEU A 38 -12.25 3.64 -8.16
CA LEU A 38 -11.77 4.98 -8.47
C LEU A 38 -11.15 5.00 -9.86
N ILE A 39 -11.49 6.01 -10.65
CA ILE A 39 -10.97 6.24 -12.00
C ILE A 39 -10.47 7.67 -12.07
N HIS A 40 -9.18 7.83 -12.38
CA HIS A 40 -8.59 9.11 -12.69
C HIS A 40 -8.52 9.29 -14.21
N GLU A 41 -9.20 10.31 -14.71
CA GLU A 41 -9.19 10.70 -16.13
C GLU A 41 -8.07 11.72 -16.41
N ASP A 42 -6.84 11.34 -16.08
CA ASP A 42 -5.63 12.15 -16.31
C ASP A 42 -4.61 11.35 -17.13
N PRO A 43 -4.27 11.79 -18.35
CA PRO A 43 -3.28 11.10 -19.18
C PRO A 43 -1.88 11.08 -18.56
N ALA A 44 -1.56 11.97 -17.61
CA ALA A 44 -0.30 11.90 -16.87
C ALA A 44 -0.25 10.70 -15.90
N LEU A 45 -1.41 10.18 -15.48
CA LEU A 45 -1.53 9.01 -14.62
C LEU A 45 -1.70 7.71 -15.43
N ALA A 46 -1.84 7.77 -16.76
CA ALA A 46 -1.98 6.61 -17.64
C ALA A 46 -0.63 5.88 -17.90
N ASP A 47 0.24 5.84 -16.89
CA ASP A 47 1.56 5.21 -16.87
C ASP A 47 1.66 4.24 -15.69
N ARG A 48 2.49 3.20 -15.83
CA ARG A 48 2.64 2.14 -14.82
C ARG A 48 3.05 2.69 -13.46
N LEU A 49 4.07 3.54 -13.40
CA LEU A 49 4.60 4.03 -12.13
C LEU A 49 3.74 5.16 -11.57
N ALA A 50 3.19 6.02 -12.43
CA ALA A 50 2.28 7.08 -12.01
C ALA A 50 1.00 6.51 -11.38
N CYS A 51 0.32 5.57 -12.06
CA CYS A 51 -0.88 4.93 -11.53
C CYS A 51 -0.56 4.05 -10.33
N GLY A 52 0.56 3.32 -10.37
CA GLY A 52 1.05 2.54 -9.24
C GLY A 52 1.32 3.39 -7.99
N GLY A 53 1.82 4.61 -8.14
CA GLY A 53 2.02 5.55 -7.04
C GLY A 53 0.72 6.08 -6.45
N VAL A 54 -0.28 6.34 -7.29
CA VAL A 54 -1.62 6.69 -6.80
C VAL A 54 -2.24 5.52 -6.03
N CYS A 55 -2.12 4.30 -6.56
CA CYS A 55 -2.58 3.09 -5.87
C CYS A 55 -1.83 2.89 -4.54
N ALA A 56 -0.51 3.05 -4.51
CA ALA A 56 0.29 2.90 -3.29
C ALA A 56 -0.06 3.93 -2.21
N ALA A 57 -0.54 5.11 -2.59
CA ALA A 57 -0.97 6.15 -1.67
C ALA A 57 -2.40 5.96 -1.14
N ASP A 58 -3.18 5.02 -1.71
CA ASP A 58 -4.54 4.71 -1.28
C ASP A 58 -4.58 3.34 -0.56
N GLU A 59 -4.92 3.36 0.73
CA GLU A 59 -4.94 2.16 1.58
C GLU A 59 -5.93 1.08 1.11
N LEU A 60 -6.94 1.44 0.30
CA LEU A 60 -7.91 0.49 -0.25
C LEU A 60 -7.39 -0.19 -1.52
N CYS A 61 -6.41 0.41 -2.21
CA CYS A 61 -5.98 -0.08 -3.50
C CYS A 61 -5.11 -1.34 -3.37
N LYS A 62 -5.52 -2.42 -4.04
CA LYS A 62 -4.76 -3.68 -4.12
C LYS A 62 -4.22 -3.96 -5.52
N ALA A 63 -4.85 -3.40 -6.54
CA ALA A 63 -4.43 -3.51 -7.92
C ALA A 63 -4.85 -2.27 -8.70
N PHE A 64 -4.20 -2.05 -9.84
CA PHE A 64 -4.46 -0.91 -10.70
C PHE A 64 -4.39 -1.29 -12.18
N ALA A 65 -5.02 -0.49 -13.03
CA ALA A 65 -4.85 -0.54 -14.47
C ALA A 65 -4.54 0.85 -15.02
N TYR A 66 -3.70 0.93 -16.05
CA TYR A 66 -3.36 2.16 -16.73
C TYR A 66 -3.53 2.00 -18.24
N GLY A 67 -3.85 3.09 -18.92
CA GLY A 67 -4.04 3.11 -20.37
C GLY A 67 -5.19 4.01 -20.80
N ASP A 68 -5.31 4.28 -22.09
CA ASP A 68 -6.39 5.12 -22.67
C ASP A 68 -6.57 6.48 -21.96
N GLY A 69 -5.47 7.08 -21.49
CA GLY A 69 -5.49 8.33 -20.73
C GLY A 69 -6.09 8.24 -19.32
N ARG A 70 -6.19 7.03 -18.76
CA ARG A 70 -6.84 6.76 -17.47
C ARG A 70 -5.97 5.90 -16.55
N CYS A 71 -6.20 6.08 -15.25
CA CYS A 71 -5.71 5.22 -14.16
C CYS A 71 -6.91 4.70 -13.36
N LEU A 72 -7.01 3.39 -13.18
CA LEU A 72 -8.14 2.70 -12.58
C LEU A 72 -7.64 1.95 -11.35
N LEU A 73 -8.25 2.17 -10.20
CA LEU A 73 -7.87 1.52 -8.94
C LEU A 73 -8.92 0.47 -8.53
N TYR A 74 -8.45 -0.66 -8.02
CA TYR A 74 -9.25 -1.81 -7.62
C TYR A 74 -8.99 -2.15 -6.16
N GLN A 75 -10.05 -2.51 -5.42
CA GLN A 75 -9.95 -2.90 -4.00
C GLN A 75 -9.55 -4.35 -3.79
N ASP A 76 -9.46 -5.12 -4.87
CA ASP A 76 -9.11 -6.54 -4.86
C ASP A 76 -7.95 -6.80 -5.81
N ALA A 77 -7.25 -7.91 -5.57
CA ALA A 77 -6.21 -8.40 -6.48
C ALA A 77 -6.81 -8.78 -7.84
N LEU A 78 -5.96 -8.87 -8.85
CA LEU A 78 -6.39 -9.16 -10.21
C LEU A 78 -6.85 -10.60 -10.44
N GLU A 79 -6.51 -11.53 -9.54
CA GLU A 79 -6.78 -12.96 -9.72
C GLU A 79 -8.29 -13.19 -9.97
N GLY A 80 -8.59 -13.77 -11.14
CA GLY A 80 -9.97 -14.04 -11.55
C GLY A 80 -10.78 -12.81 -12.00
N ASN A 81 -10.18 -11.61 -12.00
CA ASN A 81 -10.86 -10.38 -12.41
C ASN A 81 -10.43 -9.83 -13.78
N VAL A 82 -9.30 -10.28 -14.36
CA VAL A 82 -8.84 -9.75 -15.65
C VAL A 82 -9.08 -10.76 -16.77
N TYR A 83 -9.73 -10.31 -17.84
CA TYR A 83 -9.83 -11.04 -19.09
C TYR A 83 -8.77 -10.51 -20.07
N SER A 84 -7.73 -11.32 -20.29
CA SER A 84 -6.60 -10.94 -21.14
C SER A 84 -7.01 -10.83 -22.61
N ILE A 85 -6.80 -9.64 -23.20
CA ILE A 85 -7.01 -9.35 -24.62
C ILE A 85 -5.86 -8.45 -25.08
N GLU A 86 -5.01 -8.92 -25.98
CA GLU A 86 -3.82 -8.18 -26.45
C GLU A 86 -4.14 -6.83 -27.11
N THR A 87 -5.35 -6.65 -27.64
CA THR A 87 -5.80 -5.38 -28.25
C THR A 87 -6.39 -4.41 -27.24
N SER A 88 -6.42 -4.74 -25.95
CA SER A 88 -6.91 -3.82 -24.95
C SER A 88 -5.99 -2.60 -24.85
N PRO A 89 -6.55 -1.40 -24.66
CA PRO A 89 -5.74 -0.22 -24.36
C PRO A 89 -5.24 -0.20 -22.91
N TYR A 90 -5.64 -1.17 -22.07
CA TYR A 90 -5.32 -1.24 -20.65
C TYR A 90 -4.32 -2.33 -20.31
N THR A 91 -3.46 -2.00 -19.35
CA THR A 91 -2.54 -2.93 -18.70
C THR A 91 -2.78 -2.93 -17.19
N PHE A 92 -2.96 -4.12 -16.62
CA PHE A 92 -3.31 -4.36 -15.22
C PHE A 92 -2.10 -4.86 -14.43
N ASN A 93 -1.96 -4.39 -13.20
CA ASN A 93 -0.92 -4.81 -12.25
C ASN A 93 -1.51 -4.93 -10.82
N ASP A 94 -1.13 -5.99 -10.10
CA ASP A 94 -1.25 -5.98 -8.64
C ASP A 94 -0.30 -4.92 -8.06
N LEU A 95 -0.65 -4.33 -6.91
CA LEU A 95 0.18 -3.30 -6.27
C LEU A 95 1.59 -3.80 -5.95
N SER A 96 1.74 -5.09 -5.62
CA SER A 96 3.05 -5.71 -5.35
C SER A 96 3.99 -5.72 -6.55
N CYS A 97 3.47 -5.55 -7.77
CA CYS A 97 4.27 -5.50 -8.99
C CYS A 97 5.12 -4.24 -9.12
N VAL A 98 4.86 -3.20 -8.34
CA VAL A 98 5.61 -1.92 -8.38
C VAL A 98 6.26 -1.58 -7.02
N ALA A 99 6.20 -2.51 -6.07
CA ALA A 99 6.79 -2.33 -4.75
C ALA A 99 8.32 -2.14 -4.87
N GLY A 100 8.81 -0.97 -4.48
CA GLY A 100 10.22 -0.59 -4.56
C GLY A 100 10.63 0.12 -5.87
N GLU A 101 9.73 0.23 -6.85
CA GLU A 101 9.91 1.08 -8.04
C GLU A 101 9.15 2.40 -7.92
N VAL A 102 8.02 2.39 -7.21
CA VAL A 102 7.38 3.62 -6.79
C VAL A 102 8.18 4.18 -5.62
N GLU A 103 8.85 5.30 -5.85
CA GLU A 103 9.31 6.14 -4.75
C GLU A 103 8.06 6.75 -4.11
N VAL A 104 7.55 6.11 -3.07
CA VAL A 104 6.62 6.77 -2.15
C VAL A 104 7.39 8.02 -1.69
N PRO A 105 6.86 9.24 -1.84
CA PRO A 105 7.49 10.41 -1.27
C PRO A 105 7.51 10.18 0.25
N GLU A 106 8.66 9.71 0.72
CA GLU A 106 9.00 9.57 2.12
C GLU A 106 8.94 10.98 2.70
N THR A 107 7.81 11.30 3.33
CA THR A 107 7.85 12.29 4.40
C THR A 107 8.88 11.77 5.40
N PRO A 108 9.91 12.57 5.76
CA PRO A 108 10.83 12.17 6.81
C PRO A 108 10.01 12.04 8.10
N VAL A 109 9.74 10.81 8.54
CA VAL A 109 9.29 10.56 9.91
C VAL A 109 10.54 10.61 10.78
N GLU A 110 11.03 11.83 11.01
CA GLU A 110 11.96 12.09 12.10
C GLU A 110 11.14 12.23 13.38
N GLY A 111 11.05 11.12 14.11
CA GLY A 111 10.83 10.96 15.54
C GLY A 111 9.86 11.90 16.28
N GLU A 112 8.78 11.32 16.80
CA GLU A 112 8.23 11.77 18.09
C GLU A 112 7.89 10.55 18.95
N GLU A 113 8.82 10.28 19.86
CA GLU A 113 8.70 9.47 21.07
C GLU A 113 7.55 10.04 21.95
N PRO A 114 6.77 9.20 22.67
CA PRO A 114 5.64 9.70 23.44
C PRO A 114 6.11 10.53 24.65
N PRO A 115 5.57 11.73 24.91
CA PRO A 115 5.82 12.39 26.17
C PRO A 115 5.03 11.67 27.27
N ALA A 116 5.76 10.99 28.15
CA ALA A 116 5.29 10.52 29.43
C ALA A 116 4.72 11.69 30.27
N GLU A 117 3.63 11.41 30.97
CA GLU A 117 3.01 12.25 31.97
C GLU A 117 4.01 12.64 33.08
N GLY A 118 3.97 13.89 33.55
CA GLY A 118 4.44 14.19 34.90
C GLY A 118 5.03 15.58 35.15
N GLU A 119 4.30 16.34 35.99
CA GLU A 119 4.81 17.30 36.98
C GLU A 119 5.06 18.76 36.54
N ALA A 120 4.06 19.60 36.85
CA ALA A 120 4.20 21.03 37.13
C ALA A 120 4.82 21.24 38.54
N PRO A 121 4.94 22.48 39.09
CA PRO A 121 5.25 23.80 38.53
C PRO A 121 6.44 24.47 39.26
N VAL A 122 7.03 25.56 38.74
CA VAL A 122 7.54 26.64 39.62
C VAL A 122 7.36 28.02 38.98
N GLU A 123 6.93 28.90 39.86
CA GLU A 123 6.47 30.27 39.75
C GLU A 123 7.65 31.28 39.76
N GLU A 124 7.31 32.56 39.56
CA GLU A 124 8.08 33.80 39.84
C GLU A 124 9.09 34.27 38.75
N THR A 125 9.18 35.53 38.30
CA THR A 125 8.54 36.84 38.55
C THR A 125 9.03 37.84 37.45
N PRO A 126 8.50 39.08 37.34
CA PRO A 126 8.64 39.99 36.18
C PRO A 126 9.73 41.07 36.34
N VAL A 127 10.27 41.59 35.23
CA VAL A 127 11.00 42.89 35.12
C VAL A 127 10.81 43.41 33.67
N GLU A 128 9.86 44.31 33.40
CA GLU A 128 10.02 45.78 33.31
C GLU A 128 11.14 46.28 32.35
N GLY A 129 10.78 47.12 31.37
CA GLY A 129 11.76 47.96 30.68
C GLY A 129 11.43 48.39 29.24
N GLU A 130 10.44 49.28 29.09
CA GLU A 130 10.35 50.32 28.04
C GLU A 130 11.63 51.23 28.04
N PRO A 131 11.84 52.28 27.20
CA PRO A 131 11.01 52.80 26.10
C PRO A 131 11.82 53.41 24.88
N GLU A 132 11.06 54.12 24.02
CA GLU A 132 11.43 55.25 23.11
C GLU A 132 12.20 54.92 21.82
N GLY A 133 11.94 55.50 20.65
CA GLY A 133 11.08 56.59 20.16
C GLY A 133 11.31 56.62 18.63
N GLY A 134 10.34 56.92 17.78
CA GLY A 134 9.88 58.27 17.53
C GLY A 134 10.43 58.77 16.18
N ALA A 135 9.56 58.87 15.17
CA ALA A 135 9.45 59.94 14.18
C ALA A 135 8.33 59.60 13.19
#